data_AF-A0A1H2WT32-F1
#
_entry.id   AF-A0A1H2WT32-F1
#
_cell.length_a   1.000
_cell.length_b   1.000
_cell.length_c   1.000
_cell.angle_alpha   90.00
_cell.angle_beta   90.00
_cell.angle_gamma   90.00
#
_symmetry.space_group_name_H-M   'P 1'
#
loop_
_entity.id
_entity.type
_entity.pdbx_description
1 polymer ?
#
loop_
_entity_poly.entity_id
_entity_poly.type
_entity_poly.pdbx_seq_one_letter_code
_entity_poly.pdbx_strand_id
1 'polypeptide(L)'
;MPLLDANGPIPETWVKLAEGQAAPKGEKVILEEARLREEGAPRGVSALGVIVGPDADARRMADLLPTLSLVAVRFPSFADGRGFSIARRLRGLGFRGEIRAVGPVIADQFPMLLAVGVDTVEIPEAMAARQPEPQWRDAKEAVSLSYQSGLTRGAVSIFEARRAARGEARGPRADKAAPETPEQMAARLNAKYAGATAQEVLRAGIEKEFRGGISMVSSFGAESAALLHMVSQIDKATPVLFLETGMLFPATLAYQQELAEHLGLTGVRLVRPDHAQVKGEDPDGDLHKDYADSCCDLRKTRPLERALAPFQAWITGRKRFQTADRADLQLFEADANGRIKLNPMAEWDAARISEYMDAHSLPRHPMVSEGFPSLGCAPCTTKVKPGEDPRAGRWRGSDKTECGIHIVDGRVVRGAPQAA
;
A
#
# COMPACT_ATOMS: atom_id res chain seq x y z
N MET A 1 14.45 36.15 10.96
CA MET A 1 14.58 34.75 11.41
C MET A 1 14.84 33.83 10.22
N PRO A 2 16.02 33.18 10.16
CA PRO A 2 16.32 32.19 9.12
C PRO A 2 15.35 31.01 9.13
N LEU A 3 14.99 30.54 7.95
CA LEU A 3 14.15 29.37 7.73
C LEU A 3 14.96 28.33 6.96
N LEU A 4 15.02 27.10 7.47
CA LEU A 4 15.75 25.99 6.88
C LEU A 4 14.79 24.86 6.52
N ASP A 5 15.03 24.18 5.40
CA ASP A 5 14.47 22.87 5.07
C ASP A 5 15.57 21.81 5.04
N ALA A 6 15.23 20.58 4.64
CA ALA A 6 16.20 19.49 4.53
C ALA A 6 17.35 19.75 3.54
N ASN A 7 17.24 20.71 2.63
CA ASN A 7 18.20 21.04 1.59
C ASN A 7 18.99 22.33 1.89
N GLY A 8 18.52 23.18 2.80
CA GLY A 8 19.21 24.37 3.27
C GLY A 8 18.28 25.55 3.51
N PRO A 9 18.79 26.79 3.44
CA PRO A 9 17.99 27.99 3.59
C PRO A 9 16.91 28.15 2.53
N ILE A 10 15.73 28.55 2.97
CA ILE A 10 14.60 28.89 2.10
C ILE A 10 14.04 30.27 2.48
N PRO A 11 13.43 31.00 1.53
CA PRO A 11 12.79 32.27 1.83
C PRO A 11 11.52 32.09 2.69
N GLU A 12 11.28 33.00 3.62
CA GLU A 12 10.00 33.07 4.32
C GLU A 12 8.91 33.61 3.38
N THR A 13 7.84 32.84 3.22
CA THR A 13 6.70 33.20 2.36
C THR A 13 5.40 33.34 3.13
N TRP A 14 5.43 33.16 4.45
CA TRP A 14 4.27 33.27 5.33
C TRP A 14 4.32 34.53 6.18
N VAL A 15 3.17 35.21 6.28
CA VAL A 15 2.98 36.38 7.14
C VAL A 15 2.40 35.94 8.49
N LYS A 16 3.15 36.14 9.58
CA LYS A 16 2.65 35.90 10.94
C LYS A 16 1.78 37.06 11.39
N LEU A 17 0.55 36.76 11.80
CA LEU A 17 -0.39 37.75 12.30
C LEU A 17 -0.28 37.89 13.82
N ALA A 18 -0.08 39.11 14.29
CA ALA A 18 -0.22 39.43 15.71
C ALA A 18 -1.70 39.39 16.14
N GLU A 19 -1.94 39.37 17.45
CA GLU A 19 -3.27 39.49 18.03
C GLU A 19 -3.96 40.78 17.55
N GLY A 20 -5.21 40.67 17.09
CA GLY A 20 -5.97 41.80 16.54
C GLY A 20 -5.52 42.33 15.17
N GLN A 21 -4.43 41.82 14.58
CA GLN A 21 -3.98 42.26 13.26
C GLN A 21 -4.85 41.68 12.14
N ALA A 22 -5.31 42.53 11.22
CA ALA A 22 -6.07 42.10 10.04
C ALA A 22 -5.19 41.31 9.06
N ALA A 23 -5.75 40.26 8.46
CA ALA A 23 -5.05 39.44 7.48
C ALA A 23 -4.91 40.18 6.13
N PRO A 24 -3.69 40.29 5.57
CA PRO A 24 -3.50 40.87 4.25
C PRO A 24 -4.12 39.98 3.17
N LYS A 25 -4.79 40.60 2.19
CA LYS A 25 -5.44 39.87 1.08
C LYS A 25 -4.39 39.27 0.15
N GLY A 26 -4.61 38.02 -0.28
CA GLY A 26 -3.77 37.29 -1.22
C GLY A 26 -2.53 36.63 -0.60
N GLU A 27 -2.22 36.93 0.65
CA GLU A 27 -1.03 36.41 1.33
C GLU A 27 -1.29 35.05 2.01
N LYS A 28 -0.20 34.30 2.24
CA LYS A 28 -0.22 33.12 3.12
C LYS A 28 -0.06 33.59 4.55
N VAL A 29 -0.95 33.18 5.45
CA VAL A 29 -0.95 33.70 6.83
C VAL A 29 -0.79 32.62 7.88
N ILE A 30 -0.12 32.96 8.98
CA ILE A 30 -0.03 32.12 10.19
C ILE A 30 -0.64 32.89 11.35
N LEU A 31 -1.57 32.28 12.08
CA LEU A 31 -2.20 32.84 13.27
C LEU A 31 -2.19 31.83 14.43
N GLU A 32 -2.37 32.30 15.66
CA GLU A 32 -2.51 31.43 16.84
C GLU A 32 -3.75 30.52 16.70
N GLU A 33 -3.62 29.25 17.14
CA GLU A 33 -4.74 28.30 17.09
C GLU A 33 -5.99 28.83 17.81
N ALA A 34 -5.81 29.47 18.97
CA ALA A 34 -6.91 30.06 19.74
C ALA A 34 -7.69 31.09 18.91
N ARG A 35 -6.98 31.98 18.22
CA ARG A 35 -7.57 32.99 17.35
C ARG A 35 -8.35 32.35 16.19
N LEU A 36 -7.81 31.29 15.58
CA LEU A 36 -8.53 30.59 14.51
C LEU A 36 -9.85 29.99 15.02
N ARG A 37 -9.87 29.49 16.26
CA ARG A 37 -11.08 28.91 16.85
C ARG A 37 -12.11 29.95 17.26
N GLU A 38 -11.67 31.13 17.70
CA GLU A 38 -12.54 32.22 18.13
C GLU A 38 -13.09 33.03 16.96
N GLU A 39 -12.23 33.44 16.02
CA GLU A 39 -12.57 34.34 14.92
C GLU A 39 -12.88 33.61 13.60
N GLY A 40 -12.48 32.34 13.48
CA GLY A 40 -12.57 31.58 12.24
C GLY A 40 -11.47 31.93 11.23
N ALA A 41 -11.49 31.28 10.07
CA ALA A 41 -10.49 31.50 9.03
C ALA A 41 -10.64 32.91 8.40
N PRO A 42 -9.56 33.72 8.33
CA PRO A 42 -9.61 35.04 7.72
C PRO A 42 -9.96 34.94 6.23
N ARG A 43 -10.84 35.84 5.76
CA ARG A 43 -11.28 35.84 4.36
C ARG A 43 -10.25 36.47 3.44
N GLY A 44 -10.07 35.88 2.25
CA GLY A 44 -9.25 36.46 1.18
C GLY A 44 -7.74 36.18 1.28
N VAL A 45 -7.32 35.26 2.15
CA VAL A 45 -5.93 34.75 2.23
C VAL A 45 -5.73 33.61 1.22
N SER A 46 -4.50 33.44 0.71
CA SER A 46 -4.20 32.38 -0.29
C SER A 46 -3.89 31.02 0.33
N ALA A 47 -3.40 31.00 1.57
CA ALA A 47 -3.21 29.78 2.36
C ALA A 47 -3.31 30.08 3.86
N LEU A 48 -3.79 29.10 4.61
CA LEU A 48 -3.97 29.18 6.05
C LEU A 48 -2.96 28.30 6.78
N GLY A 49 -2.26 28.89 7.75
CA GLY A 49 -1.39 28.21 8.68
C GLY A 49 -1.77 28.55 10.12
N VAL A 50 -1.45 27.65 11.04
CA VAL A 50 -1.64 27.89 12.48
C VAL A 50 -0.34 27.70 13.22
N ILE A 51 -0.14 28.48 14.27
CA ILE A 51 0.90 28.22 15.28
C ILE A 51 0.25 27.62 16.53
N VAL A 52 0.86 26.56 17.04
CA VAL A 52 0.38 25.80 18.20
C VAL A 52 1.40 25.80 19.32
N GLY A 53 0.90 25.85 20.55
CA GLY A 53 1.69 25.75 21.77
C GLY A 53 2.21 24.33 22.05
N PRO A 54 3.13 24.19 23.02
CA PRO A 54 3.70 22.90 23.42
C PRO A 54 2.69 21.96 24.10
N ASP A 55 1.55 22.47 24.52
CA ASP A 55 0.43 21.78 25.16
C ASP A 55 -0.71 21.43 24.19
N ALA A 56 -0.56 21.75 22.90
CA ALA A 56 -1.57 21.48 21.90
C ALA A 56 -1.83 19.97 21.73
N ASP A 57 -3.11 19.59 21.70
CA ASP A 57 -3.53 18.23 21.38
C ASP A 57 -3.82 18.12 19.89
N ALA A 58 -2.88 17.53 19.14
CA ALA A 58 -3.02 17.31 17.70
C ALA A 58 -4.34 16.62 17.29
N ARG A 59 -4.93 15.78 18.16
CA ARG A 59 -6.21 15.11 17.88
C ARG A 59 -7.38 16.08 17.83
N ARG A 60 -7.33 17.16 18.62
CA ARG A 60 -8.35 18.22 18.62
C ARG A 60 -8.26 19.14 17.42
N MET A 61 -7.19 19.01 16.61
CA MET A 61 -7.03 19.77 15.37
C MET A 61 -7.52 19.00 14.15
N ALA A 62 -7.95 17.73 14.29
CA ALA A 62 -8.26 16.86 13.16
C ALA A 62 -9.32 17.43 12.20
N ASP A 63 -10.26 18.22 12.73
CA ASP A 63 -11.27 18.98 12.01
C ASP A 63 -10.69 20.14 11.19
N LEU A 64 -9.63 20.78 11.70
CA LEU A 64 -8.96 21.90 11.06
C LEU A 64 -7.94 21.45 10.01
N LEU A 65 -7.29 20.29 10.21
CA LEU A 65 -6.19 19.80 9.37
C LEU A 65 -6.47 19.84 7.85
N PRO A 66 -7.67 19.48 7.33
CA PRO A 66 -7.95 19.52 5.89
C PRO A 66 -7.91 20.93 5.28
N THR A 67 -8.08 21.97 6.10
CA THR A 67 -8.12 23.37 5.68
C THR A 67 -6.77 24.07 5.82
N LEU A 68 -5.83 23.44 6.53
CA LEU A 68 -4.53 24.01 6.84
C LEU A 68 -3.51 23.58 5.78
N SER A 69 -2.68 24.52 5.38
CA SER A 69 -1.51 24.27 4.53
C SER A 69 -0.22 24.26 5.35
N LEU A 70 -0.23 24.79 6.58
CA LEU A 70 0.90 24.80 7.50
C LEU A 70 0.47 24.63 8.96
N VAL A 71 1.25 23.87 9.74
CA VAL A 71 1.18 23.85 11.21
C VAL A 71 2.57 24.14 11.78
N ALA A 72 2.71 25.32 12.39
CA ALA A 72 3.89 25.74 13.12
C ALA A 72 3.80 25.25 14.57
N VAL A 73 4.72 24.38 14.97
CA VAL A 73 4.80 23.82 16.33
C VAL A 73 5.84 24.60 17.13
N ARG A 74 5.40 25.22 18.23
CA ARG A 74 6.29 26.01 19.08
C ARG A 74 7.14 25.10 19.99
N PHE A 75 8.43 25.36 20.01
CA PHE A 75 9.40 24.79 20.95
C PHE A 75 9.81 25.89 21.94
N PRO A 76 9.32 25.90 23.19
CA PRO A 76 9.64 26.95 24.16
C PRO A 76 11.13 26.99 24.51
N SER A 77 11.79 25.83 24.53
CA SER A 77 13.21 25.68 24.74
C SER A 77 13.72 24.44 23.99
N PHE A 78 15.02 24.34 23.76
CA PHE A 78 15.63 23.13 23.20
C PHE A 78 15.38 21.89 24.08
N ALA A 79 15.11 22.06 25.38
CA ALA A 79 14.86 20.96 26.31
C ALA A 79 13.41 20.44 26.26
N ASP A 80 12.50 21.11 25.54
CA ASP A 80 11.09 20.71 25.46
C ASP A 80 10.84 19.75 24.30
N GLY A 81 10.62 18.47 24.65
CA GLY A 81 10.38 17.41 23.67
C GLY A 81 8.95 17.34 23.11
N ARG A 82 7.98 18.11 23.63
CA ARG A 82 6.57 17.95 23.27
C ARG A 82 6.30 18.25 21.80
N GLY A 83 7.01 19.21 21.22
CA GLY A 83 6.90 19.57 19.80
C GLY A 83 7.18 18.39 18.86
N PHE A 84 8.13 17.51 19.19
CA PHE A 84 8.39 16.28 18.41
C PHE A 84 7.18 15.34 18.39
N SER A 85 6.53 15.18 19.54
CA SER A 85 5.34 14.32 19.66
C SER A 85 4.16 14.90 18.88
N ILE A 86 3.99 16.22 18.90
CA ILE A 86 2.95 16.92 18.14
C ILE A 86 3.17 16.73 16.64
N ALA A 87 4.37 16.99 16.13
CA ALA A 87 4.73 16.80 14.72
C ALA A 87 4.46 15.36 14.24
N ARG A 88 4.90 14.36 15.02
CA ARG A 88 4.68 12.95 14.70
C ARG A 88 3.19 12.60 14.64
N ARG A 89 2.39 13.11 15.57
CA ARG A 89 0.94 12.86 15.63
C ARG A 89 0.21 13.53 14.47
N LEU A 90 0.57 14.75 14.09
CA LEU A 90 0.00 15.43 12.92
C LEU A 90 0.19 14.59 11.65
N ARG A 91 1.39 14.03 11.44
CA ARG A 91 1.63 13.08 10.33
C ARG A 91 0.81 11.80 10.45
N GLY A 92 0.71 11.24 11.66
CA GLY A 92 -0.14 10.07 11.93
C GLY A 92 -1.63 10.29 11.66
N LEU A 93 -2.10 11.52 11.82
CA LEU A 93 -3.47 11.95 11.48
C LEU A 93 -3.66 12.27 9.99
N GLY A 94 -2.62 12.09 9.17
CA GLY A 94 -2.69 12.27 7.72
C GLY A 94 -2.46 13.71 7.24
N PHE A 95 -2.02 14.63 8.10
CA PHE A 95 -1.68 15.98 7.67
C PHE A 95 -0.51 15.95 6.67
N ARG A 96 -0.73 16.49 5.47
CA ARG A 96 0.27 16.52 4.38
C ARG A 96 0.84 17.92 4.09
N GLY A 97 0.34 18.96 4.75
CA GLY A 97 0.89 20.31 4.65
C GLY A 97 2.23 20.45 5.36
N GLU A 98 2.77 21.66 5.37
CA GLU A 98 4.05 21.97 5.99
C GLU A 98 3.97 21.88 7.52
N ILE A 99 4.83 21.07 8.16
CA ILE A 99 5.04 21.13 9.61
C ILE A 99 6.31 21.94 9.86
N ARG A 100 6.17 23.08 10.54
CA ARG A 100 7.27 23.99 10.85
C ARG A 100 7.63 23.92 12.32
N ALA A 101 8.90 23.70 12.67
CA ALA A 101 9.37 23.89 14.03
C ALA A 101 9.72 25.36 14.26
N VAL A 102 9.15 25.99 15.29
CA VAL A 102 9.40 27.41 15.61
C VAL A 102 9.90 27.52 17.05
N GLY A 103 11.08 28.11 17.24
CA GLY A 103 11.63 28.37 18.57
C GLY A 103 13.12 28.07 18.67
N PRO A 104 13.72 28.20 19.86
CA PRO A 104 15.14 27.94 20.11
C PRO A 104 15.49 26.43 20.09
N VAL A 105 15.20 25.75 18.97
CA VAL A 105 15.78 24.44 18.66
C VAL A 105 17.23 24.62 18.23
N ILE A 106 18.04 23.58 18.42
CA ILE A 106 19.48 23.58 18.11
C ILE A 106 19.81 22.64 16.95
N ALA A 107 20.95 22.85 16.31
CA ALA A 107 21.42 22.07 15.15
C ALA A 107 21.41 20.55 15.42
N ASP A 108 21.82 20.12 16.62
CA ASP A 108 21.83 18.71 17.02
C ASP A 108 20.44 18.05 16.99
N GLN A 109 19.38 18.86 17.07
CA GLN A 109 18.00 18.39 17.02
C GLN A 109 17.46 18.27 15.60
N PHE A 110 18.15 18.81 14.61
CA PHE A 110 17.70 18.85 13.24
C PHE A 110 17.43 17.47 12.62
N PRO A 111 18.30 16.44 12.79
CA PRO A 111 17.98 15.08 12.33
C PRO A 111 16.70 14.53 12.96
N MET A 112 16.48 14.82 14.24
CA MET A 112 15.33 14.35 15.01
C MET A 112 14.04 15.05 14.59
N LEU A 113 14.11 16.33 14.18
CA LEU A 113 12.97 17.08 13.66
C LEU A 113 12.53 16.50 12.31
N LEU A 114 13.47 16.30 11.39
CA LEU A 114 13.20 15.68 10.09
C LEU A 114 12.62 14.26 10.25
N ALA A 115 13.16 13.50 11.21
CA ALA A 115 12.72 12.14 11.56
C ALA A 115 11.24 12.04 11.94
N VAL A 116 10.73 13.02 12.71
CA VAL A 116 9.32 13.03 13.14
C VAL A 116 8.38 13.67 12.11
N GLY A 117 8.92 14.12 10.98
CA GLY A 117 8.17 14.65 9.84
C GLY A 117 7.98 16.17 9.83
N VAL A 118 8.84 16.93 10.55
CA VAL A 118 9.00 18.38 10.38
C VAL A 118 9.64 18.65 9.02
N ASP A 119 9.11 19.60 8.26
CA ASP A 119 9.64 19.95 6.93
C ASP A 119 10.58 21.15 7.00
N THR A 120 10.22 22.15 7.80
CA THR A 120 10.97 23.41 7.91
C THR A 120 11.22 23.80 9.36
N VAL A 121 12.32 24.51 9.61
CA VAL A 121 12.75 24.95 10.93
C VAL A 121 13.04 26.43 10.89
N GLU A 122 12.31 27.19 11.70
CA GLU A 122 12.50 28.62 11.86
C GLU A 122 13.34 28.90 13.10
N ILE A 123 14.51 29.50 12.86
CA ILE A 123 15.55 29.66 13.88
C ILE A 123 15.57 31.12 14.36
N PRO A 124 15.49 31.37 15.68
CA PRO A 124 15.72 32.70 16.23
C PRO A 124 17.10 33.23 15.86
N GLU A 125 17.21 34.52 15.57
CA GLU A 125 18.48 35.12 15.10
C GLU A 125 19.64 34.93 16.09
N ALA A 126 19.36 34.99 17.38
CA ALA A 126 20.33 34.69 18.43
C ALA A 126 20.85 33.23 18.38
N MET A 127 20.02 32.28 17.96
CA MET A 127 20.43 30.88 17.75
C MET A 127 21.17 30.72 16.42
N ALA A 128 20.68 31.32 15.34
CA ALA A 128 21.35 31.28 14.04
C ALA A 128 22.76 31.90 14.07
N ALA A 129 22.96 32.94 14.89
CA ALA A 129 24.28 33.55 15.09
C ALA A 129 25.23 32.63 15.88
N ARG A 130 24.70 31.81 16.80
CA ARG A 130 25.49 30.85 17.59
C ARG A 130 25.75 29.54 16.85
N GLN A 131 24.82 29.14 15.98
CA GLN A 131 24.85 27.91 15.22
C GLN A 131 24.52 28.22 13.76
N PRO A 132 25.52 28.61 12.95
CA PRO A 132 25.31 29.04 11.57
C PRO A 132 24.87 27.86 10.70
N GLU A 133 24.27 28.15 9.55
CA GLU A 133 23.71 27.16 8.63
C GLU A 133 24.60 25.96 8.30
N PRO A 134 25.92 26.10 8.07
CA PRO A 134 26.79 24.94 7.85
C PRO A 134 26.72 23.92 8.99
N GLN A 135 26.63 24.37 10.24
CA GLN A 135 26.52 23.49 11.41
C GLN A 135 25.22 22.67 11.39
N TRP A 136 24.13 23.23 10.87
CA TRP A 136 22.85 22.52 10.73
C TRP A 136 22.92 21.45 9.64
N ARG A 137 23.60 21.75 8.52
CA ARG A 137 23.87 20.74 7.47
C ARG A 137 24.74 19.61 8.00
N ASP A 138 25.81 19.94 8.71
CA ASP A 138 26.71 18.93 9.28
C ASP A 138 25.98 18.08 10.33
N ALA A 139 25.15 18.70 11.17
CA ALA A 139 24.35 18.00 12.18
C ALA A 139 23.37 16.99 11.55
N LYS A 140 22.80 17.30 10.37
CA LYS A 140 21.94 16.38 9.60
C LYS A 140 22.64 15.04 9.33
N GLU A 141 23.94 15.07 9.09
CA GLU A 141 24.76 13.89 8.76
C GLU A 141 25.46 13.28 9.99
N ALA A 142 25.53 14.01 11.11
CA ALA A 142 26.26 13.60 12.31
C ALA A 142 25.67 12.37 13.02
N VAL A 143 24.35 12.16 12.94
CA VAL A 143 23.67 11.04 13.62
C VAL A 143 23.22 9.99 12.60
N SER A 144 24.13 9.06 12.31
CA SER A 144 23.89 7.90 11.43
C SER A 144 23.33 6.67 12.17
N LEU A 145 23.21 6.73 13.51
CA LEU A 145 22.73 5.63 14.35
C LEU A 145 21.54 6.06 15.22
N SER A 146 20.45 5.30 15.24
CA SER A 146 19.21 5.61 15.97
C SER A 146 18.75 4.46 16.87
N TYR A 147 18.11 4.69 18.02
CA TYR A 147 17.66 3.59 18.90
C TYR A 147 16.46 2.82 18.34
N GLN A 148 15.58 3.48 17.60
CA GLN A 148 14.38 2.91 17.00
C GLN A 148 14.47 3.02 15.47
N SER A 149 14.12 1.95 14.77
CA SER A 149 14.11 1.92 13.31
C SER A 149 13.09 2.91 12.75
N GLY A 150 13.47 3.63 11.68
CA GLY A 150 12.56 4.54 10.98
C GLY A 150 12.31 5.87 11.66
N LEU A 151 13.04 6.22 12.74
CA LEU A 151 13.09 7.62 13.20
C LEU A 151 13.82 8.45 12.14
N THR A 152 15.12 8.27 11.96
CA THR A 152 15.87 9.06 10.97
C THR A 152 15.93 8.31 9.64
N ARG A 153 15.51 8.97 8.56
CA ARG A 153 15.55 8.40 7.21
C ARG A 153 17.02 8.14 6.84
N GLY A 154 17.43 6.86 6.80
CA GLY A 154 18.80 6.44 6.50
C GLY A 154 19.70 6.13 7.70
N ALA A 155 19.26 6.31 8.95
CA ALA A 155 20.05 5.90 10.12
C ALA A 155 19.88 4.41 10.45
N VAL A 156 20.99 3.75 10.81
CA VAL A 156 21.04 2.34 11.23
C VAL A 156 20.67 2.23 12.72
N SER A 157 20.07 1.13 13.18
CA SER A 157 19.75 1.04 14.61
C SER A 157 21.01 0.91 15.47
N ILE A 158 21.10 1.61 16.61
CA ILE A 158 22.23 1.50 17.54
C ILE A 158 22.27 0.12 18.21
N PHE A 159 21.14 -0.57 18.30
CA PHE A 159 21.10 -1.97 18.72
C PHE A 159 21.74 -2.87 17.66
N GLU A 160 21.55 -2.55 16.38
CA GLU A 160 22.21 -3.26 15.27
C GLU A 160 23.72 -2.96 15.25
N ALA A 161 24.10 -1.69 15.42
CA ALA A 161 25.51 -1.27 15.45
C ALA A 161 26.27 -1.81 16.68
N ARG A 162 25.66 -1.79 17.88
CA ARG A 162 26.28 -2.35 19.10
C ARG A 162 26.36 -3.87 19.08
N ARG A 163 25.40 -4.54 18.43
CA ARG A 163 25.47 -5.99 18.20
C ARG A 163 26.62 -6.34 17.24
N ALA A 164 26.90 -5.49 16.26
CA ALA A 164 28.08 -5.63 15.41
C ALA A 164 29.40 -5.39 16.17
N ALA A 165 29.45 -4.41 17.08
CA ALA A 165 30.67 -4.05 17.80
C ALA A 165 31.06 -4.98 18.96
N ARG A 166 30.12 -5.71 19.58
CA ARG A 166 30.38 -6.54 20.78
C ARG A 166 31.07 -7.86 20.52
N GLY A 167 31.33 -8.24 19.27
CA GLY A 167 31.96 -9.53 18.97
C GLY A 167 31.17 -10.75 19.50
N GLU A 168 29.92 -10.56 19.96
CA GLU A 168 28.91 -11.60 20.18
C GLU A 168 28.43 -12.09 18.81
N ALA A 169 29.42 -12.57 18.05
CA ALA A 169 29.23 -13.47 16.95
C ALA A 169 28.61 -14.73 17.54
N ARG A 170 27.32 -14.91 17.24
CA ARG A 170 26.76 -16.24 17.10
C ARG A 170 27.79 -17.07 16.32
N GLY A 171 28.31 -18.15 16.89
CA GLY A 171 29.17 -19.11 16.19
C GLY A 171 28.54 -19.53 14.85
N PRO A 172 29.36 -20.02 13.90
CA PRO A 172 29.14 -19.87 12.46
C PRO A 172 27.71 -20.30 12.08
N ARG A 173 26.92 -19.35 11.59
CA ARG A 173 25.95 -19.70 10.56
C ARG A 173 26.68 -19.43 9.25
N ALA A 174 26.90 -20.51 8.50
CA ALA A 174 27.40 -20.52 7.13
C ALA A 174 26.99 -19.24 6.41
N ASP A 175 27.96 -18.52 5.86
CA ASP A 175 27.83 -17.42 4.91
C ASP A 175 26.68 -16.43 5.21
N LYS A 176 26.99 -15.19 5.60
CA LYS A 176 26.00 -14.11 5.38
C LYS A 176 25.91 -13.88 3.88
N ALA A 177 25.13 -14.75 3.24
CA ALA A 177 24.61 -14.59 1.91
C ALA A 177 24.07 -13.17 1.76
N ALA A 178 24.11 -12.65 0.54
CA ALA A 178 23.35 -11.48 0.14
C ALA A 178 21.92 -11.53 0.74
N PRO A 179 21.27 -10.37 1.01
CA PRO A 179 19.87 -10.37 1.40
C PRO A 179 19.10 -11.35 0.51
N GLU A 180 18.40 -12.30 1.14
CA GLU A 180 17.71 -13.41 0.49
C GLU A 180 16.87 -12.83 -0.66
N THR A 181 17.18 -13.20 -1.91
CA THR A 181 16.38 -12.74 -3.05
C THR A 181 14.95 -13.29 -2.90
N PRO A 182 13.94 -12.66 -3.52
CA PRO A 182 12.58 -13.20 -3.53
C PRO A 182 12.52 -14.67 -3.97
N GLU A 183 13.37 -15.08 -4.91
CA GLU A 183 13.47 -16.46 -5.40
C GLU A 183 14.06 -17.39 -4.32
N GLN A 184 15.10 -16.95 -3.63
CA GLN A 184 15.69 -17.69 -2.50
C GLN A 184 14.68 -17.82 -1.35
N MET A 185 13.91 -16.76 -1.08
CA MET A 185 12.85 -16.76 -0.07
C MET A 185 11.73 -17.71 -0.46
N ALA A 186 11.28 -17.68 -1.71
CA ALA A 186 10.28 -18.61 -2.22
C ALA A 186 10.78 -20.06 -2.11
N ALA A 187 12.03 -20.35 -2.50
CA ALA A 187 12.62 -21.67 -2.37
C ALA A 187 12.69 -22.14 -0.91
N ARG A 188 13.12 -21.29 0.02
CA ARG A 188 13.14 -21.58 1.46
C ARG A 188 11.73 -21.85 2.00
N LEU A 189 10.74 -21.05 1.61
CA LEU A 189 9.35 -21.23 2.04
C LEU A 189 8.76 -22.52 1.47
N ASN A 190 8.99 -22.84 0.20
CA ASN A 190 8.58 -24.13 -0.39
C ASN A 190 9.21 -25.31 0.35
N ALA A 191 10.50 -25.24 0.70
CA ALA A 191 11.14 -26.30 1.49
C ALA A 191 10.55 -26.40 2.90
N LYS A 192 10.28 -25.26 3.56
CA LYS A 192 9.73 -25.20 4.92
C LYS A 192 8.30 -25.72 5.02
N TYR A 193 7.49 -25.47 3.99
CA TYR A 193 6.06 -25.81 3.95
C TYR A 193 5.76 -26.97 2.98
N ALA A 194 6.77 -27.77 2.64
CA ALA A 194 6.59 -28.96 1.83
C ALA A 194 5.59 -29.92 2.50
N GLY A 195 4.55 -30.32 1.76
CA GLY A 195 3.48 -31.19 2.26
C GLY A 195 2.47 -30.51 3.21
N ALA A 196 2.58 -29.19 3.44
CA ALA A 196 1.60 -28.46 4.23
C ALA A 196 0.26 -28.36 3.50
N THR A 197 -0.84 -28.39 4.26
CA THR A 197 -2.19 -28.16 3.75
C THR A 197 -2.40 -26.70 3.33
N ALA A 198 -3.42 -26.44 2.50
CA ALA A 198 -3.79 -25.09 2.08
C ALA A 198 -4.02 -24.14 3.27
N GLN A 199 -4.71 -24.62 4.32
CA GLN A 199 -4.98 -23.86 5.53
C GLN A 199 -3.70 -23.56 6.33
N GLU A 200 -2.75 -24.49 6.39
CA GLU A 200 -1.46 -24.26 7.05
C GLU A 200 -0.59 -23.24 6.31
N VAL A 201 -0.55 -23.32 4.97
CA VAL A 201 0.14 -22.33 4.13
C VAL A 201 -0.47 -20.95 4.29
N LEU A 202 -1.80 -20.85 4.27
CA LEU A 202 -2.51 -19.59 4.51
C LEU A 202 -2.23 -19.02 5.90
N ARG A 203 -2.35 -19.84 6.95
CA ARG A 203 -2.11 -19.41 8.33
C ARG A 203 -0.67 -18.95 8.51
N ALA A 204 0.28 -19.68 7.94
CA ALA A 204 1.69 -19.28 7.95
C ALA A 204 1.91 -17.94 7.25
N GLY A 205 1.34 -17.74 6.06
CA GLY A 205 1.45 -16.47 5.33
C GLY A 205 0.86 -15.29 6.09
N ILE A 206 -0.36 -15.45 6.60
CA ILE A 206 -1.14 -14.38 7.25
C ILE A 206 -0.62 -14.04 8.65
N GLU A 207 -0.31 -15.03 9.48
CA GLU A 207 0.01 -14.80 10.89
C GLU A 207 1.51 -14.71 11.18
N LYS A 208 2.37 -15.26 10.30
CA LYS A 208 3.81 -15.46 10.59
C LYS A 208 4.73 -14.80 9.57
N GLU A 209 4.75 -15.31 8.33
CA GLU A 209 5.76 -14.93 7.34
C GLU A 209 5.55 -13.49 6.81
N PHE A 210 4.30 -13.07 6.65
CA PHE A 210 3.95 -11.77 6.05
C PHE A 210 2.89 -11.01 6.85
N ARG A 211 2.92 -11.14 8.18
CA ARG A 211 1.93 -10.53 9.07
C ARG A 211 1.78 -9.02 8.82
N GLY A 212 0.57 -8.60 8.46
CA GLY A 212 0.26 -7.20 8.12
C GLY A 212 0.81 -6.70 6.78
N GLY A 213 1.58 -7.53 6.06
CA GLY A 213 2.20 -7.23 4.77
C GLY A 213 1.69 -8.10 3.62
N ILE A 214 0.60 -8.86 3.81
CA ILE A 214 0.00 -9.75 2.82
C ILE A 214 -1.40 -9.28 2.42
N SER A 215 -1.76 -9.52 1.17
CA SER A 215 -3.12 -9.39 0.65
C SER A 215 -3.57 -10.68 -0.03
N MET A 216 -4.86 -10.80 -0.31
CA MET A 216 -5.40 -11.79 -1.24
C MET A 216 -5.93 -11.08 -2.47
N VAL A 217 -5.69 -11.63 -3.66
CA VAL A 217 -6.34 -11.18 -4.89
C VAL A 217 -7.46 -12.17 -5.21
N SER A 218 -8.68 -11.66 -5.35
CA SER A 218 -9.85 -12.48 -5.66
C SER A 218 -10.66 -11.86 -6.79
N SER A 219 -11.06 -12.66 -7.76
CA SER A 219 -12.05 -12.26 -8.77
C SER A 219 -13.49 -12.52 -8.32
N PHE A 220 -13.69 -13.13 -7.15
CA PHE A 220 -15.01 -13.64 -6.71
C PHE A 220 -15.67 -14.54 -7.77
N GLY A 221 -14.86 -15.36 -8.45
CA GLY A 221 -15.33 -16.30 -9.47
C GLY A 221 -15.95 -17.56 -8.85
N ALA A 222 -16.33 -18.51 -9.71
CA ALA A 222 -17.03 -19.75 -9.34
C ALA A 222 -16.40 -20.51 -8.17
N GLU A 223 -15.07 -20.58 -8.13
CA GLU A 223 -14.31 -21.34 -7.12
C GLU A 223 -13.75 -20.45 -5.99
N SER A 224 -13.89 -19.12 -6.08
CA SER A 224 -13.22 -18.19 -5.15
C SER A 224 -13.71 -18.31 -3.72
N ALA A 225 -14.94 -18.80 -3.51
CA ALA A 225 -15.54 -18.90 -2.18
C ALA A 225 -14.74 -19.82 -1.24
N ALA A 226 -14.18 -20.92 -1.74
CA ALA A 226 -13.39 -21.84 -0.93
C ALA A 226 -12.19 -21.12 -0.29
N LEU A 227 -11.40 -20.40 -1.10
CA LEU A 227 -10.23 -19.68 -0.61
C LEU A 227 -10.59 -18.48 0.27
N LEU A 228 -11.62 -17.72 -0.12
CA LEU A 228 -12.12 -16.59 0.68
C LEU A 228 -12.61 -17.07 2.05
N HIS A 229 -13.31 -18.20 2.09
CA HIS A 229 -13.75 -18.82 3.35
C HIS A 229 -12.55 -19.20 4.21
N MET A 230 -11.54 -19.89 3.68
CA MET A 230 -10.33 -20.23 4.45
C MET A 230 -9.64 -19.00 5.03
N VAL A 231 -9.51 -17.91 4.25
CA VAL A 231 -8.93 -16.65 4.73
C VAL A 231 -9.80 -16.04 5.85
N SER A 232 -11.12 -16.05 5.70
CA SER A 232 -12.06 -15.53 6.71
C SER A 232 -11.99 -16.29 8.05
N GLN A 233 -11.61 -17.57 8.02
CA GLN A 233 -11.42 -18.39 9.24
C GLN A 233 -10.10 -18.08 9.96
N ILE A 234 -9.16 -17.41 9.30
CA ILE A 234 -7.86 -17.03 9.86
C ILE A 234 -7.91 -15.58 10.33
N ASP A 235 -8.20 -14.66 9.41
CA ASP A 235 -8.31 -13.23 9.71
C ASP A 235 -9.24 -12.54 8.70
N LYS A 236 -10.43 -12.17 9.18
CA LYS A 236 -11.47 -11.44 8.43
C LYS A 236 -11.02 -10.07 7.94
N ALA A 237 -10.01 -9.47 8.58
CA ALA A 237 -9.44 -8.18 8.21
C ALA A 237 -8.32 -8.28 7.17
N THR A 238 -7.93 -9.50 6.75
CA THR A 238 -6.95 -9.70 5.67
C THR A 238 -7.40 -8.92 4.43
N PRO A 239 -6.55 -8.03 3.87
CA PRO A 239 -6.93 -7.28 2.68
C PRO A 239 -7.27 -8.18 1.50
N VAL A 240 -8.50 -8.12 1.00
CA VAL A 240 -8.95 -8.83 -0.21
C VAL A 240 -9.11 -7.82 -1.34
N LEU A 241 -8.18 -7.83 -2.28
CA LEU A 241 -8.20 -6.98 -3.46
C LEU A 241 -9.17 -7.57 -4.49
N PHE A 242 -10.28 -6.88 -4.71
CA PHE A 242 -11.26 -7.21 -5.75
C PHE A 242 -11.11 -6.25 -6.93
N LEU A 243 -10.77 -6.80 -8.09
CA LEU A 243 -10.51 -6.03 -9.30
C LEU A 243 -11.77 -5.87 -10.15
N GLU A 244 -12.36 -4.70 -10.08
CA GLU A 244 -13.58 -4.33 -10.80
C GLU A 244 -13.19 -3.60 -12.09
N THR A 245 -13.32 -4.31 -13.21
CA THR A 245 -12.77 -3.90 -14.51
C THR A 245 -13.63 -2.90 -15.27
N GLY A 246 -14.86 -2.64 -14.79
CA GLY A 246 -15.93 -1.99 -15.53
C GLY A 246 -16.62 -2.91 -16.54
N MET A 247 -16.23 -4.19 -16.63
CA MET A 247 -16.74 -5.15 -17.61
C MET A 247 -17.13 -6.50 -16.99
N LEU A 248 -17.30 -6.58 -15.67
CA LEU A 248 -17.74 -7.80 -15.00
C LEU A 248 -19.23 -8.06 -15.22
N PHE A 249 -19.67 -9.29 -15.01
CA PHE A 249 -21.10 -9.58 -14.94
C PHE A 249 -21.71 -8.82 -13.75
N PRO A 250 -22.90 -8.20 -13.89
CA PRO A 250 -23.62 -7.63 -12.76
C PRO A 250 -23.82 -8.65 -11.62
N ALA A 251 -24.07 -9.92 -11.98
CA ALA A 251 -24.17 -11.03 -11.05
C ALA A 251 -22.88 -11.26 -10.23
N THR A 252 -21.69 -11.00 -10.80
CA THR A 252 -20.43 -11.11 -10.06
C THR A 252 -20.26 -9.98 -9.05
N LEU A 253 -20.76 -8.78 -9.35
CA LEU A 253 -20.74 -7.65 -8.41
C LEU A 253 -21.68 -7.91 -7.22
N ALA A 254 -22.90 -8.40 -7.50
CA ALA A 254 -23.86 -8.79 -6.46
C ALA A 254 -23.31 -9.94 -5.60
N TYR A 255 -22.84 -11.01 -6.24
CA TYR A 255 -22.25 -12.16 -5.56
C TYR A 255 -21.03 -11.79 -4.71
N GLN A 256 -20.21 -10.84 -5.15
CA GLN A 256 -19.08 -10.35 -4.36
C GLN A 256 -19.53 -9.76 -3.02
N GLN A 257 -20.57 -8.91 -3.05
CA GLN A 257 -21.13 -8.27 -1.85
C GLN A 257 -21.74 -9.32 -0.92
N GLU A 258 -22.63 -10.16 -1.45
CA GLU A 258 -23.30 -11.23 -0.70
C GLU A 258 -22.29 -12.19 -0.04
N LEU A 259 -21.27 -12.63 -0.79
CA LEU A 259 -20.27 -13.54 -0.27
C LEU A 259 -19.37 -12.87 0.78
N ALA A 260 -19.00 -11.59 0.58
CA ALA A 260 -18.20 -10.86 1.55
C ALA A 260 -18.95 -10.69 2.88
N GLU A 261 -20.25 -10.37 2.82
CA GLU A 261 -21.13 -10.29 3.97
C GLU A 261 -21.31 -11.65 4.65
N HIS A 262 -21.60 -12.70 3.87
CA HIS A 262 -21.76 -14.06 4.37
C HIS A 262 -20.53 -14.56 5.13
N LEU A 263 -19.33 -14.26 4.61
CA LEU A 263 -18.06 -14.64 5.24
C LEU A 263 -17.59 -13.67 6.34
N GLY A 264 -18.25 -12.51 6.48
CA GLY A 264 -17.88 -11.45 7.41
C GLY A 264 -16.53 -10.80 7.08
N LEU A 265 -16.15 -10.73 5.81
CA LEU A 265 -14.89 -10.13 5.38
C LEU A 265 -14.94 -8.61 5.57
N THR A 266 -14.03 -8.06 6.37
CA THR A 266 -13.93 -6.62 6.64
C THR A 266 -12.80 -5.96 5.85
N GLY A 267 -11.91 -6.75 5.25
CA GLY A 267 -10.75 -6.29 4.50
C GLY A 267 -10.95 -6.12 2.98
N VAL A 268 -12.18 -6.22 2.46
CA VAL A 268 -12.41 -6.15 1.00
C VAL A 268 -12.10 -4.73 0.48
N ARG A 269 -11.23 -4.65 -0.54
CA ARG A 269 -10.80 -3.41 -1.19
C ARG A 269 -11.14 -3.48 -2.67
N LEU A 270 -11.93 -2.51 -3.10
CA LEU A 270 -12.34 -2.37 -4.49
C LEU A 270 -11.24 -1.67 -5.29
N VAL A 271 -10.70 -2.35 -6.30
CA VAL A 271 -9.64 -1.87 -7.17
C VAL A 271 -10.24 -1.63 -8.55
N ARG A 272 -10.13 -0.40 -9.05
CA ARG A 272 -10.67 0.00 -10.35
C ARG A 272 -9.56 0.53 -11.27
N PRO A 273 -9.73 0.40 -12.60
CA PRO A 273 -8.88 1.12 -13.53
C PRO A 273 -9.02 2.64 -13.34
N ASP A 274 -7.97 3.35 -13.72
CA ASP A 274 -8.00 4.81 -13.69
C ASP A 274 -8.95 5.31 -14.77
N HIS A 275 -9.91 6.16 -14.39
CA HIS A 275 -10.95 6.62 -15.29
C HIS A 275 -10.40 7.47 -16.45
N ALA A 276 -9.37 8.28 -16.19
CA ALA A 276 -8.74 9.09 -17.24
C ALA A 276 -7.96 8.20 -18.22
N GLN A 277 -7.27 7.17 -17.73
CA GLN A 277 -6.59 6.18 -18.59
C GLN A 277 -7.60 5.42 -19.46
N VAL A 278 -8.70 4.94 -18.88
CA VAL A 278 -9.76 4.25 -19.63
C VAL A 278 -10.35 5.17 -20.71
N LYS A 279 -10.67 6.42 -20.37
CA LYS A 279 -11.20 7.37 -21.35
C LYS A 279 -10.22 7.70 -22.46
N GLY A 280 -8.91 7.69 -22.18
CA GLY A 280 -7.87 8.00 -23.17
C GLY A 280 -7.50 6.82 -24.08
N GLU A 281 -7.46 5.61 -23.53
CA GLU A 281 -6.96 4.41 -24.23
C GLU A 281 -8.09 3.49 -24.75
N ASP A 282 -9.28 3.53 -24.16
CA ASP A 282 -10.45 2.69 -24.50
C ASP A 282 -11.75 3.52 -24.47
N PRO A 283 -11.83 4.65 -25.21
CA PRO A 283 -12.97 5.58 -25.15
C PRO A 283 -14.31 4.93 -25.50
N ASP A 284 -14.29 3.98 -26.43
CA ASP A 284 -15.48 3.27 -26.93
C ASP A 284 -15.73 1.94 -26.19
N GLY A 285 -14.82 1.55 -25.29
CA GLY A 285 -14.94 0.33 -24.48
C GLY A 285 -14.80 -0.97 -25.26
N ASP A 286 -14.23 -0.95 -26.46
CA ASP A 286 -14.18 -2.06 -27.40
C ASP A 286 -12.80 -2.71 -27.57
N LEU A 287 -11.76 -2.24 -26.85
CA LEU A 287 -10.44 -2.88 -26.87
C LEU A 287 -10.51 -4.40 -26.60
N HIS A 288 -11.51 -4.87 -25.85
CA HIS A 288 -11.68 -6.29 -25.56
C HIS A 288 -11.97 -7.17 -26.78
N LYS A 289 -12.42 -6.58 -27.90
CA LYS A 289 -12.76 -7.30 -29.14
C LYS A 289 -11.51 -7.70 -29.91
N ASP A 290 -10.68 -6.71 -30.23
CA ASP A 290 -9.54 -6.87 -31.13
C ASP A 290 -8.19 -6.84 -30.39
N TYR A 291 -8.14 -6.21 -29.22
CA TYR A 291 -6.91 -5.98 -28.43
C TYR A 291 -7.08 -6.44 -26.98
N ALA A 292 -7.54 -7.69 -26.80
CA ALA A 292 -7.88 -8.25 -25.49
C ALA A 292 -6.73 -8.18 -24.46
N ASP A 293 -5.48 -8.22 -24.91
CA ASP A 293 -4.30 -8.02 -24.06
C ASP A 293 -4.18 -6.58 -23.56
N SER A 294 -4.30 -5.59 -24.45
CA SER A 294 -4.30 -4.16 -24.09
C SER A 294 -5.46 -3.84 -23.13
N CYS A 295 -6.65 -4.39 -23.39
CA CYS A 295 -7.79 -4.27 -22.49
C CYS A 295 -7.49 -4.87 -21.11
N CYS A 296 -6.90 -6.07 -21.05
CA CYS A 296 -6.52 -6.69 -19.78
C CYS A 296 -5.42 -5.90 -19.06
N ASP A 297 -4.42 -5.37 -19.76
CA ASP A 297 -3.38 -4.55 -19.16
C ASP A 297 -3.97 -3.29 -18.51
N LEU A 298 -4.76 -2.53 -19.28
CA LEU A 298 -5.41 -1.29 -18.86
C LEU A 298 -6.38 -1.51 -17.68
N ARG A 299 -7.24 -2.54 -17.78
CA ARG A 299 -8.34 -2.75 -16.82
C ARG A 299 -7.99 -3.69 -15.68
N LYS A 300 -6.90 -4.46 -15.77
CA LYS A 300 -6.53 -5.47 -14.77
C LYS A 300 -5.10 -5.30 -14.26
N THR A 301 -4.11 -5.43 -15.13
CA THR A 301 -2.71 -5.50 -14.70
C THR A 301 -2.27 -4.20 -14.02
N ARG A 302 -2.38 -3.06 -14.70
CA ARG A 302 -1.97 -1.75 -14.15
C ARG A 302 -2.67 -1.40 -12.83
N PRO A 303 -4.01 -1.47 -12.70
CA PRO A 303 -4.67 -1.15 -11.44
C PRO A 303 -4.34 -2.14 -10.32
N LEU A 304 -4.17 -3.43 -10.63
CA LEU A 304 -3.78 -4.42 -9.64
C LEU A 304 -2.36 -4.17 -9.13
N GLU A 305 -1.40 -3.87 -10.00
CA GLU A 305 -0.02 -3.59 -9.61
C GLU A 305 0.06 -2.38 -8.66
N ARG A 306 -0.71 -1.32 -8.93
CA ARG A 306 -0.83 -0.17 -8.00
C ARG A 306 -1.40 -0.58 -6.65
N ALA A 307 -2.41 -1.46 -6.64
CA ALA A 307 -3.02 -1.94 -5.40
C ALA A 307 -2.12 -2.90 -4.61
N LEU A 308 -1.25 -3.65 -5.28
CA LEU A 308 -0.29 -4.58 -4.69
C LEU A 308 0.97 -3.92 -4.16
N ALA A 309 1.31 -2.71 -4.63
CA ALA A 309 2.54 -1.99 -4.25
C ALA A 309 2.83 -1.90 -2.73
N PRO A 310 1.84 -1.75 -1.82
CA PRO A 310 2.09 -1.71 -0.38
C PRO A 310 2.37 -3.07 0.27
N PHE A 311 2.22 -4.18 -0.46
CA PHE A 311 2.29 -5.54 0.10
C PHE A 311 3.59 -6.25 -0.27
N GLN A 312 4.11 -7.04 0.67
CA GLN A 312 5.28 -7.90 0.48
C GLN A 312 4.89 -9.26 -0.10
N ALA A 313 3.64 -9.67 0.08
CA ALA A 313 3.13 -10.93 -0.42
C ALA A 313 1.67 -10.84 -0.84
N TRP A 314 1.24 -11.78 -1.68
CA TRP A 314 -0.15 -11.88 -2.10
C TRP A 314 -0.60 -13.31 -2.37
N ILE A 315 -1.83 -13.61 -1.97
CA ILE A 315 -2.46 -14.92 -2.10
C ILE A 315 -3.27 -14.97 -3.40
N THR A 316 -3.16 -16.08 -4.13
CA THR A 316 -3.92 -16.33 -5.35
C THR A 316 -4.71 -17.63 -5.28
N GLY A 317 -5.78 -17.72 -6.09
CA GLY A 317 -6.56 -18.94 -6.28
C GLY A 317 -6.06 -19.85 -7.41
N ARG A 318 -4.79 -19.72 -7.84
CA ARG A 318 -4.19 -20.52 -8.93
C ARG A 318 -3.98 -21.96 -8.48
N LYS A 319 -4.18 -22.89 -9.43
CA LYS A 319 -4.13 -24.34 -9.23
C LYS A 319 -3.48 -25.01 -10.43
N ARG A 320 -2.81 -26.15 -10.22
CA ARG A 320 -2.06 -26.87 -11.27
C ARG A 320 -2.93 -27.34 -12.44
N PHE A 321 -4.18 -27.74 -12.17
CA PHE A 321 -5.08 -28.28 -13.20
C PHE A 321 -5.72 -27.23 -14.13
N GLN A 322 -5.57 -25.93 -13.84
CA GLN A 322 -6.33 -24.89 -14.56
C GLN A 322 -5.81 -24.59 -15.97
N THR A 323 -4.52 -24.77 -16.24
CA THR A 323 -3.91 -24.70 -17.58
C THR A 323 -2.68 -25.59 -17.62
N ALA A 324 -2.26 -26.04 -18.81
CA ALA A 324 -1.04 -26.83 -18.97
C ALA A 324 0.20 -26.11 -18.40
N ASP A 325 0.29 -24.79 -18.58
CA ASP A 325 1.39 -23.94 -18.09
C ASP A 325 1.48 -23.82 -16.55
N ARG A 326 0.51 -24.39 -15.82
CA ARG A 326 0.46 -24.33 -14.35
C ARG A 326 0.85 -25.66 -13.70
N ALA A 327 1.24 -26.69 -14.47
CA ALA A 327 1.57 -28.01 -13.93
C ALA A 327 2.62 -27.97 -12.80
N ASP A 328 3.61 -27.07 -12.92
CA ASP A 328 4.72 -26.95 -11.97
C ASP A 328 4.51 -25.85 -10.89
N LEU A 329 3.26 -25.38 -10.72
CA LEU A 329 2.94 -24.32 -9.77
C LEU A 329 3.41 -24.67 -8.35
N GLN A 330 4.25 -23.79 -7.80
CA GLN A 330 4.78 -23.91 -6.44
C GLN A 330 3.86 -23.25 -5.41
N LEU A 331 3.97 -23.62 -4.14
CA LEU A 331 3.20 -22.99 -3.06
C LEU A 331 3.60 -21.53 -2.87
N PHE A 332 4.89 -21.22 -3.06
CA PHE A 332 5.45 -19.87 -3.01
C PHE A 332 6.24 -19.59 -4.28
N GLU A 333 6.03 -18.42 -4.90
CA GLU A 333 6.78 -17.95 -6.06
C GLU A 333 7.21 -16.50 -5.84
N ALA A 334 8.36 -16.10 -6.38
CA ALA A 334 8.67 -14.69 -6.54
C ALA A 334 7.84 -14.10 -7.69
N ASP A 335 7.31 -12.89 -7.52
CA ASP A 335 6.80 -12.10 -8.64
C ASP A 335 7.87 -11.14 -9.19
N ALA A 336 7.61 -10.59 -10.37
CA ALA A 336 8.56 -9.73 -11.08
C ALA A 336 8.91 -8.42 -10.34
N ASN A 337 8.14 -8.05 -9.32
CA ASN A 337 8.34 -6.84 -8.51
C ASN A 337 8.92 -7.17 -7.13
N GLY A 338 9.40 -8.39 -6.94
CA GLY A 338 10.07 -8.85 -5.73
C GLY A 338 9.15 -9.16 -4.55
N ARG A 339 7.87 -9.41 -4.80
CA ARG A 339 6.91 -9.88 -3.78
C ARG A 339 6.78 -11.40 -3.82
N ILE A 340 6.29 -11.98 -2.72
CA ILE A 340 6.02 -13.41 -2.65
C ILE A 340 4.55 -13.70 -2.97
N LYS A 341 4.33 -14.53 -3.99
CA LYS A 341 3.01 -15.02 -4.38
C LYS A 341 2.75 -16.37 -3.70
N LEU A 342 1.61 -16.49 -3.02
CA LEU A 342 1.17 -17.72 -2.34
C LEU A 342 0.07 -18.38 -3.17
N ASN A 343 0.25 -19.68 -3.44
CA ASN A 343 -0.72 -20.52 -4.15
C ASN A 343 -1.16 -21.69 -3.25
N PRO A 344 -1.90 -21.43 -2.15
CA PRO A 344 -2.20 -22.44 -1.12
C PRO A 344 -3.03 -23.62 -1.65
N MET A 345 -3.79 -23.41 -2.73
CA MET A 345 -4.59 -24.44 -3.38
C MET A 345 -3.89 -25.05 -4.60
N ALA A 346 -2.57 -24.92 -4.76
CA ALA A 346 -1.86 -25.36 -5.96
C ALA A 346 -2.19 -26.82 -6.34
N GLU A 347 -2.33 -27.70 -5.34
CA GLU A 347 -2.59 -29.14 -5.49
C GLU A 347 -4.06 -29.54 -5.42
N TRP A 348 -4.97 -28.59 -5.22
CA TRP A 348 -6.41 -28.88 -5.19
C TRP A 348 -6.91 -29.10 -6.61
N ASP A 349 -7.73 -30.14 -6.79
CA ASP A 349 -8.51 -30.37 -8.00
C ASP A 349 -9.94 -29.80 -7.86
N ALA A 350 -10.72 -29.89 -8.95
CA ALA A 350 -12.09 -29.40 -8.97
C ALA A 350 -13.00 -30.15 -7.97
N ALA A 351 -12.78 -31.46 -7.79
CA ALA A 351 -13.57 -32.28 -6.88
C ALA A 351 -13.37 -31.81 -5.43
N ARG A 352 -12.13 -31.64 -4.98
CA ARG A 352 -11.79 -31.17 -3.64
C ARG A 352 -12.34 -29.77 -3.35
N ILE A 353 -12.33 -28.87 -4.34
CA ILE A 353 -12.95 -27.55 -4.19
C ILE A 353 -14.46 -27.69 -4.00
N SER A 354 -15.11 -28.53 -4.82
CA SER A 354 -16.55 -28.76 -4.70
C SER A 354 -16.90 -29.34 -3.35
N GLU A 355 -16.22 -30.41 -2.93
CA GLU A 355 -16.41 -31.05 -1.63
C GLU A 355 -16.23 -30.06 -0.48
N TYR A 356 -15.21 -29.20 -0.54
CA TYR A 356 -15.00 -28.17 0.46
C TYR A 356 -16.15 -27.16 0.49
N MET A 357 -16.59 -26.69 -0.68
CA MET A 357 -17.71 -25.76 -0.78
C MET A 357 -19.01 -26.37 -0.24
N ASP A 358 -19.27 -27.64 -0.54
CA ASP A 358 -20.46 -28.35 -0.05
C ASP A 358 -20.40 -28.60 1.46
N ALA A 359 -19.25 -29.07 1.97
CA ALA A 359 -19.02 -29.31 3.39
C ALA A 359 -19.17 -28.04 4.24
N HIS A 360 -18.88 -26.87 3.67
CA HIS A 360 -19.00 -25.57 4.34
C HIS A 360 -20.24 -24.78 3.91
N SER A 361 -21.15 -25.39 3.12
CA SER A 361 -22.39 -24.74 2.63
C SER A 361 -22.13 -23.37 1.99
N LEU A 362 -21.04 -23.25 1.23
CA LEU A 362 -20.62 -21.98 0.63
C LEU A 362 -21.54 -21.62 -0.55
N PRO A 363 -21.99 -20.36 -0.64
CA PRO A 363 -22.78 -19.91 -1.79
C PRO A 363 -22.06 -20.21 -3.10
N ARG A 364 -22.78 -20.76 -4.07
CA ARG A 364 -22.27 -20.97 -5.43
C ARG A 364 -22.49 -19.70 -6.24
N HIS A 365 -21.55 -19.37 -7.14
CA HIS A 365 -21.74 -18.21 -8.00
C HIS A 365 -22.94 -18.45 -8.95
N PRO A 366 -23.92 -17.53 -9.03
CA PRO A 366 -25.18 -17.75 -9.75
C PRO A 366 -25.00 -18.07 -11.24
N MET A 367 -24.03 -17.43 -11.90
CA MET A 367 -23.74 -17.71 -13.31
C MET A 367 -23.26 -19.16 -13.59
N VAL A 368 -22.85 -19.93 -12.58
CA VAL A 368 -22.46 -21.34 -12.78
C VAL A 368 -23.65 -22.19 -13.21
N SER A 369 -24.82 -22.01 -12.57
CA SER A 369 -26.05 -22.72 -12.99
C SER A 369 -26.55 -22.28 -14.36
N GLU A 370 -26.16 -21.09 -14.80
CA GLU A 370 -26.45 -20.57 -16.14
C GLU A 370 -25.51 -21.12 -17.23
N GLY A 371 -24.55 -21.99 -16.87
CA GLY A 371 -23.61 -22.60 -17.82
C GLY A 371 -22.28 -21.86 -17.96
N PHE A 372 -21.91 -21.01 -16.99
CA PHE A 372 -20.60 -20.32 -16.94
C PHE A 372 -19.73 -20.86 -15.79
N PRO A 373 -19.06 -22.01 -15.95
CA PRO A 373 -18.25 -22.60 -14.90
C PRO A 373 -16.92 -21.84 -14.64
N SER A 374 -16.46 -21.03 -15.59
CA SER A 374 -15.31 -20.13 -15.43
C SER A 374 -15.70 -18.70 -15.78
N LEU A 375 -15.52 -17.78 -14.83
CA LEU A 375 -16.00 -16.41 -14.93
C LEU A 375 -14.85 -15.41 -15.06
N GLY A 376 -15.04 -14.42 -15.94
CA GLY A 376 -14.16 -13.27 -16.13
C GLY A 376 -14.97 -12.02 -16.42
N CYS A 377 -14.47 -11.16 -17.31
CA CYS A 377 -15.29 -10.07 -17.85
C CYS A 377 -16.40 -10.64 -18.73
N ALA A 378 -17.61 -10.07 -18.63
CA ALA A 378 -18.78 -10.45 -19.42
C ALA A 378 -18.51 -10.55 -20.93
N PRO A 379 -17.86 -9.57 -21.61
CA PRO A 379 -17.65 -9.67 -23.05
C PRO A 379 -16.65 -10.76 -23.48
N CYS A 380 -15.84 -11.28 -22.56
CA CYS A 380 -14.81 -12.29 -22.86
C CYS A 380 -15.14 -13.67 -22.28
N THR A 381 -16.40 -13.89 -21.87
CA THR A 381 -16.84 -15.13 -21.24
C THR A 381 -18.14 -15.62 -21.87
N THR A 382 -18.15 -16.87 -22.33
CA THR A 382 -19.31 -17.54 -22.94
C THR A 382 -19.71 -18.79 -22.15
N LYS A 383 -20.93 -19.29 -22.39
CA LYS A 383 -21.37 -20.58 -21.86
C LYS A 383 -20.49 -21.71 -22.43
N VAL A 384 -20.38 -22.80 -21.69
CA VAL A 384 -19.78 -24.05 -22.18
C VAL A 384 -20.85 -25.12 -22.35
N LYS A 385 -20.64 -26.04 -23.29
CA LYS A 385 -21.53 -27.20 -23.47
C LYS A 385 -21.15 -28.32 -22.50
N PRO A 386 -22.06 -29.26 -22.20
CA PRO A 386 -21.71 -30.47 -21.48
C PRO A 386 -20.52 -31.19 -22.12
N GLY A 387 -19.50 -31.52 -21.32
CA GLY A 387 -18.28 -32.18 -21.77
C GLY A 387 -17.19 -31.25 -22.34
N GLU A 388 -17.46 -29.96 -22.56
CA GLU A 388 -16.41 -28.99 -22.85
C GLU A 388 -15.56 -28.70 -21.60
N ASP A 389 -14.29 -28.33 -21.82
CA ASP A 389 -13.42 -27.83 -20.76
C ASP A 389 -14.10 -26.65 -20.02
N PRO A 390 -14.12 -26.62 -18.68
CA PRO A 390 -14.76 -25.54 -17.91
C PRO A 390 -14.27 -24.12 -18.22
N ARG A 391 -13.06 -23.98 -18.76
CA ARG A 391 -12.48 -22.70 -19.21
C ARG A 391 -12.66 -22.45 -20.71
N ALA A 392 -13.19 -23.37 -21.51
CA ALA A 392 -13.41 -23.18 -22.95
C ALA A 392 -14.28 -21.96 -23.28
N GLY A 393 -15.08 -21.48 -22.32
CA GLY A 393 -15.87 -20.26 -22.46
C GLY A 393 -15.06 -18.96 -22.45
N ARG A 394 -13.80 -18.99 -21.99
CA ARG A 394 -12.93 -17.81 -21.84
C ARG A 394 -12.20 -17.53 -23.16
N TRP A 395 -12.35 -16.31 -23.69
CA TRP A 395 -11.74 -15.90 -24.97
C TRP A 395 -11.98 -16.90 -26.10
N ARG A 396 -13.21 -17.44 -26.19
CA ARG A 396 -13.59 -18.45 -27.18
C ARG A 396 -13.26 -17.95 -28.60
N GLY A 397 -12.53 -18.75 -29.37
CA GLY A 397 -12.11 -18.40 -30.72
C GLY A 397 -10.84 -17.54 -30.81
N SER A 398 -10.10 -17.40 -29.70
CA SER A 398 -8.79 -16.73 -29.63
C SER A 398 -7.72 -17.68 -29.10
N ASP A 399 -6.45 -17.42 -29.43
CA ASP A 399 -5.28 -18.15 -28.91
C ASP A 399 -4.96 -17.77 -27.44
N LYS A 400 -5.69 -16.82 -26.85
CA LYS A 400 -5.45 -16.34 -25.48
C LYS A 400 -5.91 -17.35 -24.43
N THR A 401 -4.96 -17.85 -23.64
CA THR A 401 -5.22 -18.82 -22.56
C THR A 401 -5.28 -18.17 -21.16
N GLU A 402 -4.61 -17.03 -20.98
CA GLU A 402 -4.45 -16.36 -19.68
C GLU A 402 -4.70 -14.85 -19.71
N CYS A 403 -5.10 -14.31 -18.56
CA CYS A 403 -5.50 -12.91 -18.44
C CYS A 403 -4.36 -11.90 -18.27
N GLY A 404 -3.12 -12.36 -18.03
CA GLY A 404 -1.96 -11.48 -17.83
C GLY A 404 -1.75 -10.98 -16.38
N ILE A 405 -2.70 -11.21 -15.47
CA ILE A 405 -2.56 -10.89 -14.02
C ILE A 405 -1.47 -11.75 -13.35
N HIS A 406 -1.17 -12.91 -13.92
CA HIS A 406 -0.18 -13.84 -13.39
C HIS A 406 0.96 -13.94 -14.38
N ILE A 407 1.93 -13.04 -14.23
CA ILE A 407 3.20 -13.12 -14.96
C ILE A 407 4.03 -14.23 -14.30
N VAL A 408 4.52 -15.16 -15.11
CA VAL A 408 5.54 -16.16 -14.77
C VAL A 408 6.85 -15.67 -15.39
N ASP A 409 7.94 -15.65 -14.62
CA ASP A 409 9.31 -15.33 -15.08
C ASP A 409 9.53 -13.96 -15.74
N GLY A 410 8.82 -12.91 -15.28
CA GLY A 410 9.11 -11.53 -15.68
C GLY A 410 8.92 -11.23 -17.17
N ARG A 411 8.32 -12.13 -17.94
CA ARG A 411 8.04 -11.94 -19.38
C ARG A 411 6.54 -11.90 -19.63
N VAL A 412 6.08 -10.76 -20.12
CA VAL A 412 4.81 -10.71 -20.86
C VAL A 412 5.07 -11.49 -22.15
N VAL A 413 4.44 -12.65 -22.32
CA VAL A 413 4.34 -13.28 -23.65
C VAL A 413 3.44 -12.36 -24.47
N ARG A 414 4.08 -11.40 -25.15
CA ARG A 414 3.43 -10.55 -26.13
C ARG A 414 3.15 -11.41 -27.36
N GLY A 415 1.88 -11.69 -27.65
CA GLY A 415 1.50 -11.87 -29.06
C GLY A 415 1.94 -10.59 -29.76
N ALA A 416 2.78 -10.71 -30.80
CA ALA A 416 3.25 -9.56 -31.54
C ALA A 416 2.05 -8.70 -31.97
N PRO A 417 2.14 -7.36 -31.92
CA PRO A 417 1.12 -6.53 -32.52
C PRO A 417 1.09 -6.88 -34.01
N GLN A 418 -0.03 -7.39 -34.51
CA GLN A 418 -0.28 -7.36 -35.94
C GLN A 418 -0.32 -5.89 -36.33
N ALA A 419 0.68 -5.48 -37.12
CA ALA A 419 0.70 -4.17 -37.74
C ALA A 419 -0.58 -4.01 -38.58
N ALA A 420 -1.12 -2.79 -38.55
CA ALA A 420 -2.35 -2.36 -39.21
C ALA A 420 -2.44 -2.73 -40.70
#